data_AF-A0AAJ1C0B9-F1
#
_entry.id   AF-A0AAJ1C0B9-F1
#
_cell.length_a   1.000
_cell.length_b   1.000
_cell.length_c   1.000
_cell.angle_alpha   90.00
_cell.angle_beta   90.00
_cell.angle_gamma   90.00
#
_symmetry.space_group_name_H-M   'P 1'
#
loop_
_entity.id
_entity.type
_entity.pdbx_description
1 polymer ?
#
loop_
_entity_poly.entity_id
_entity_poly.type
_entity_poly.pdbx_seq_one_letter_code
_entity_poly.pdbx_strand_id
1 'polypeptide(L)'
;MAAIIELTSASSNLEAYLTSWTSGFQTSYGAFWDEGAGLVTNPVAGTTYEQWGNGTAGSKGIYLEGEVQYARGNLTGTVDTITLGSGFSQSNASGFSVSAELVITPDSTIPGAGQDSFDWAIYDLTVNGSLSSFYDYLGEVGTVIEDTTASNVLVGFSGADTFVFSGGVDTVKAGPAGTYGYQDGTDTLDVSAWGASSVDDIYWYDDTDGYAVIGSVTDASVGITLVGVSSSVLDVSDFIFAPALAA
;
A
#
# COMPACT_ATOMS: atom_id res chain seq x y z
N MET A 1 -1.05 12.53 -6.28
CA MET A 1 -1.47 11.29 -6.96
C MET A 1 -1.48 10.22 -5.90
N ALA A 2 -2.53 9.41 -5.79
CA ALA A 2 -2.58 8.39 -4.73
C ALA A 2 -1.42 7.39 -4.86
N ALA A 3 -0.94 6.88 -3.72
CA ALA A 3 0.02 5.77 -3.70
C ALA A 3 -0.71 4.47 -4.09
N ILE A 4 -0.08 3.64 -4.90
CA ILE A 4 -0.64 2.33 -5.29
C ILE A 4 0.00 1.26 -4.41
N ILE A 5 -0.82 0.41 -3.80
CA ILE A 5 -0.40 -0.71 -2.96
C ILE A 5 -0.84 -2.00 -3.64
N GLU A 6 0.12 -2.77 -4.14
CA GLU A 6 -0.12 -4.04 -4.83
C GLU A 6 0.08 -5.19 -3.85
N LEU A 7 -1.02 -5.90 -3.53
CA LEU A 7 -0.97 -7.07 -2.67
C LEU A 7 -0.41 -8.28 -3.42
N THR A 8 0.22 -9.16 -2.64
CA THR A 8 0.62 -10.50 -3.08
C THR A 8 -0.08 -11.55 -2.23
N SER A 9 0.13 -12.83 -2.56
CA SER A 9 -0.32 -13.91 -1.68
C SER A 9 0.27 -13.85 -0.27
N ALA A 10 1.44 -13.22 -0.09
CA ALA A 10 2.08 -13.06 1.22
C ALA A 10 1.49 -11.89 2.03
N SER A 11 0.99 -10.86 1.35
CA SER A 11 0.36 -9.68 1.97
C SER A 11 -1.16 -9.68 1.84
N SER A 12 -1.76 -10.83 1.53
CA SER A 12 -3.20 -10.92 1.27
C SER A 12 -4.06 -10.52 2.47
N ASN A 13 -3.52 -10.64 3.68
CA ASN A 13 -4.01 -9.95 4.86
C ASN A 13 -3.05 -8.80 5.19
N LEU A 14 -3.36 -7.60 4.70
CA LEU A 14 -2.44 -6.45 4.72
C LEU A 14 -2.06 -6.04 6.14
N GLU A 15 -3.04 -5.95 7.04
CA GLU A 15 -2.81 -5.56 8.44
C GLU A 15 -1.91 -6.58 9.17
N ALA A 16 -2.22 -7.88 9.02
CA ALA A 16 -1.43 -8.93 9.65
C ALA A 16 -0.03 -9.01 9.05
N TYR A 17 0.09 -8.79 7.74
CA TYR A 17 1.37 -8.71 7.04
C TYR A 17 2.24 -7.58 7.58
N LEU A 18 1.73 -6.35 7.62
CA LEU A 18 2.49 -5.18 8.09
C LEU A 18 2.90 -5.31 9.56
N THR A 19 2.01 -5.84 10.41
CA THR A 19 2.30 -6.15 11.82
C THR A 19 3.40 -7.21 11.94
N SER A 20 3.30 -8.29 11.17
CA SER A 20 4.31 -9.36 11.19
C SER A 20 5.65 -8.88 10.64
N TRP A 21 5.63 -8.14 9.52
CA TRP A 21 6.80 -7.60 8.86
C TRP A 21 7.57 -6.67 9.80
N THR A 22 6.89 -5.71 10.44
CA THR A 22 7.55 -4.80 11.40
C THR A 22 8.10 -5.51 12.63
N SER A 23 7.38 -6.51 13.16
CA SER A 23 7.89 -7.31 14.27
C SER A 23 9.15 -8.12 13.93
N GLY A 24 9.31 -8.50 12.66
CA GLY A 24 10.47 -9.23 12.14
C GLY A 24 11.55 -8.33 11.54
N PHE A 25 11.26 -7.06 11.30
CA PHE A 25 12.20 -6.08 10.79
C PHE A 25 13.17 -5.66 11.87
N GLN A 26 14.45 -5.60 11.51
CA GLN A 26 15.51 -5.17 12.40
C GLN A 26 16.13 -3.90 11.84
N THR A 27 16.13 -2.86 12.67
CA THR A 27 16.62 -1.55 12.27
C THR A 27 18.12 -1.59 12.06
N SER A 28 18.57 -1.05 10.94
CA SER A 28 19.98 -0.85 10.64
C SER A 28 20.18 0.54 10.01
N TYR A 29 21.41 1.00 9.91
CA TYR A 29 21.70 2.14 9.04
C TYR A 29 21.68 1.63 7.60
N GLY A 30 20.60 1.94 6.88
CA GLY A 30 20.43 1.59 5.47
C GLY A 30 21.57 2.14 4.60
N ALA A 31 21.62 1.69 3.36
CA ALA A 31 22.64 2.09 2.40
C ALA A 31 22.00 2.55 1.08
N PHE A 32 22.74 3.37 0.34
CA PHE A 32 22.41 3.76 -1.03
C PHE A 32 23.17 2.87 -2.00
N TRP A 33 22.67 2.73 -3.22
CA TRP A 33 23.35 2.02 -4.30
C TRP A 33 23.15 2.73 -5.64
N ASP A 34 24.19 2.67 -6.46
CA ASP A 34 24.22 3.15 -7.84
C ASP A 34 25.19 2.26 -8.63
N GLU A 35 24.88 1.94 -9.90
CA GLU A 35 25.72 1.08 -10.73
C GLU A 35 27.20 1.54 -10.79
N GLY A 36 27.45 2.85 -10.79
CA GLY A 36 28.79 3.41 -10.86
C GLY A 36 29.56 3.44 -9.53
N ALA A 37 28.85 3.57 -8.40
CA ALA A 37 29.44 3.74 -7.07
C ALA A 37 29.43 2.47 -6.21
N GLY A 38 28.54 1.52 -6.48
CA GLY A 38 28.25 0.39 -5.60
C GLY A 38 27.53 0.82 -4.32
N LEU A 39 27.63 0.01 -3.24
CA LEU A 39 26.97 0.33 -1.97
C LEU A 39 27.66 1.50 -1.26
N VAL A 40 26.87 2.47 -0.83
CA VAL A 40 27.33 3.67 -0.12
C VAL A 40 26.56 3.85 1.17
N THR A 41 27.25 3.75 2.31
CA THR A 41 26.67 4.01 3.65
C THR A 41 26.87 5.45 4.12
N ASN A 42 27.67 6.23 3.41
CA ASN A 42 27.87 7.66 3.65
C ASN A 42 27.63 8.43 2.34
N PRO A 43 26.36 8.64 1.96
CA PRO A 43 25.99 9.29 0.70
C PRO A 43 26.53 10.71 0.61
N VAL A 44 26.89 11.12 -0.61
CA VAL A 44 27.39 12.46 -0.89
C VAL A 44 26.22 13.35 -1.30
N ALA A 45 26.07 14.49 -0.62
CA ALA A 45 24.99 15.43 -0.92
C ALA A 45 25.01 15.86 -2.40
N GLY A 46 23.84 15.80 -3.04
CA GLY A 46 23.67 16.12 -4.47
C GLY A 46 24.05 14.97 -5.43
N THR A 47 24.46 13.82 -4.92
CA THR A 47 24.59 12.60 -5.72
C THR A 47 23.26 11.88 -5.76
N THR A 48 22.86 11.43 -6.96
CA THR A 48 21.68 10.61 -7.19
C THR A 48 22.09 9.14 -7.13
N TYR A 49 21.27 8.34 -6.49
CA TYR A 49 21.41 6.90 -6.34
C TYR A 49 20.16 6.23 -6.89
N GLU A 50 20.32 5.05 -7.46
CA GLU A 50 19.23 4.29 -8.10
C GLU A 50 18.39 3.53 -7.07
N GLN A 51 18.99 3.25 -5.91
CA GLN A 51 18.31 2.55 -4.83
C GLN A 51 18.74 3.04 -3.45
N TRP A 52 17.84 2.84 -2.49
CA TRP A 52 18.15 2.83 -1.07
C TRP A 52 17.56 1.58 -0.43
N GLY A 53 18.28 0.94 0.48
CA GLY A 53 17.80 -0.29 1.11
C GLY A 53 18.20 -0.42 2.57
N ASN A 54 17.38 -1.15 3.32
CA ASN A 54 17.59 -1.41 4.73
C ASN A 54 17.04 -2.78 5.13
N GLY A 55 17.81 -3.52 5.92
CA GLY A 55 17.40 -4.78 6.50
C GLY A 55 18.58 -5.60 7.00
N THR A 56 18.26 -6.66 7.73
CA THR A 56 19.26 -7.67 8.12
C THR A 56 19.32 -8.75 7.05
N ALA A 57 20.54 -9.11 6.62
CA ALA A 57 20.76 -10.15 5.63
C ALA A 57 20.01 -11.45 5.98
N GLY A 58 19.18 -11.92 5.03
CA GLY A 58 18.33 -13.11 5.18
C GLY A 58 17.02 -12.90 5.96
N SER A 59 16.76 -11.71 6.48
CA SER A 59 15.55 -11.38 7.26
C SER A 59 14.56 -10.52 6.47
N LYS A 60 13.61 -9.87 7.15
CA LYS A 60 12.78 -8.80 6.59
C LYS A 60 13.64 -7.62 6.16
N GLY A 61 13.26 -7.00 5.06
CA GLY A 61 13.94 -5.83 4.51
C GLY A 61 13.04 -5.03 3.60
N ILE A 62 13.50 -3.81 3.36
CA ILE A 62 12.88 -2.81 2.51
C ILE A 62 13.93 -2.31 1.52
N TYR A 63 13.53 -2.05 0.29
CA TYR A 63 14.31 -1.21 -0.61
C TYR A 63 13.40 -0.31 -1.44
N LEU A 64 13.96 0.81 -1.85
CA LEU A 64 13.38 1.83 -2.71
C LEU A 64 14.12 1.80 -4.04
N GLU A 65 13.40 1.95 -5.14
CA GLU A 65 13.98 2.23 -6.46
C GLU A 65 13.53 3.61 -6.94
N GLY A 66 14.40 4.31 -7.65
CA GLY A 66 14.13 5.61 -8.24
C GLY A 66 15.39 6.46 -8.35
N GLU A 67 15.24 7.78 -8.42
CA GLU A 67 16.35 8.72 -8.37
C GLU A 67 16.44 9.36 -6.99
N VAL A 68 17.03 8.67 -6.02
CA VAL A 68 17.08 9.12 -4.62
C VAL A 68 18.38 9.86 -4.31
N GLN A 69 18.25 10.95 -3.57
CA GLN A 69 19.36 11.72 -3.03
C GLN A 69 19.23 11.84 -1.52
N TYR A 70 20.35 12.01 -0.83
CA TYR A 70 20.33 12.23 0.61
C TYR A 70 21.26 13.35 1.05
N ALA A 71 20.74 14.25 1.87
CA ALA A 71 21.51 15.31 2.51
C ALA A 71 21.05 15.55 3.95
N ARG A 72 21.90 15.19 4.92
CA ARG A 72 21.73 15.53 6.36
C ARG A 72 20.36 15.13 6.94
N GLY A 73 19.88 13.92 6.64
CA GLY A 73 18.60 13.42 7.14
C GLY A 73 17.41 13.81 6.28
N ASN A 74 17.65 14.17 5.02
CA ASN A 74 16.63 14.53 4.04
C ASN A 74 16.80 13.63 2.82
N LEU A 75 15.86 12.73 2.58
CA LEU A 75 15.72 11.97 1.34
C LEU A 75 14.98 12.85 0.34
N THR A 76 15.48 12.98 -0.88
CA THR A 76 14.85 13.81 -1.92
C THR A 76 14.97 13.14 -3.27
N GLY A 77 14.22 13.61 -4.26
CA GLY A 77 14.32 13.12 -5.63
C GLY A 77 13.03 12.44 -6.04
N THR A 78 13.13 11.24 -6.60
CA THR A 78 11.94 10.43 -6.94
C THR A 78 12.08 9.03 -6.41
N VAL A 79 10.96 8.45 -6.01
CA VAL A 79 10.86 7.03 -5.68
C VAL A 79 9.79 6.46 -6.61
N ASP A 80 10.16 5.46 -7.37
CA ASP A 80 9.26 4.74 -8.27
C ASP A 80 8.59 3.58 -7.53
N THR A 81 9.35 2.88 -6.69
CA THR A 81 8.83 1.72 -5.94
C THR A 81 9.39 1.65 -4.53
N ILE A 82 8.57 1.15 -3.60
CA ILE A 82 8.93 0.68 -2.27
C ILE A 82 8.60 -0.81 -2.24
N THR A 83 9.60 -1.65 -1.97
CA THR A 83 9.39 -3.08 -1.85
C THR A 83 9.67 -3.54 -0.43
N LEU A 84 8.66 -4.11 0.22
CA LEU A 84 8.78 -4.80 1.51
C LEU A 84 8.80 -6.31 1.25
N GLY A 85 9.70 -7.01 1.95
CA GLY A 85 9.81 -8.44 1.77
C GLY A 85 10.68 -9.15 2.78
N SER A 86 11.04 -10.37 2.44
CA SER A 86 11.93 -11.24 3.23
C SER A 86 13.17 -11.67 2.44
N GLY A 87 14.14 -12.28 3.11
CA GLY A 87 15.38 -12.70 2.47
C GLY A 87 16.23 -11.52 2.01
N PHE A 88 16.24 -10.41 2.76
CA PHE A 88 16.99 -9.20 2.40
C PHE A 88 18.44 -9.51 2.05
N SER A 89 18.91 -8.92 0.97
CA SER A 89 20.28 -9.03 0.50
C SER A 89 20.74 -7.71 -0.12
N GLN A 90 22.05 -7.49 -0.11
CA GLN A 90 22.68 -6.33 -0.71
C GLN A 90 24.01 -6.73 -1.34
N SER A 91 24.37 -6.14 -2.47
CA SER A 91 25.65 -6.36 -3.13
C SER A 91 26.15 -5.08 -3.80
N ASN A 92 27.49 -4.93 -3.89
CA ASN A 92 28.07 -3.81 -4.63
C ASN A 92 27.73 -3.84 -6.12
N ALA A 93 27.47 -5.02 -6.69
CA ALA A 93 27.30 -5.18 -8.13
C ALA A 93 25.84 -5.07 -8.59
N SER A 94 24.87 -5.22 -7.68
CA SER A 94 23.47 -5.40 -8.05
C SER A 94 22.48 -4.74 -7.07
N GLY A 95 22.96 -3.92 -6.15
CA GLY A 95 22.11 -3.21 -5.19
C GLY A 95 21.41 -4.12 -4.20
N PHE A 96 20.15 -3.80 -3.91
CA PHE A 96 19.34 -4.43 -2.88
C PHE A 96 18.32 -5.39 -3.49
N SER A 97 17.95 -6.41 -2.71
CA SER A 97 16.87 -7.31 -3.09
C SER A 97 16.20 -7.92 -1.87
N VAL A 98 14.89 -8.13 -1.99
CA VAL A 98 14.09 -9.03 -1.15
C VAL A 98 13.28 -9.97 -2.03
N SER A 99 12.78 -11.06 -1.46
CA SER A 99 11.58 -11.72 -1.98
C SER A 99 10.40 -10.77 -1.74
N ALA A 100 9.93 -10.13 -2.80
CA ALA A 100 8.86 -9.14 -2.73
C ALA A 100 7.57 -9.76 -2.18
N GLU A 101 7.05 -9.16 -1.11
CA GLU A 101 5.81 -9.59 -0.45
C GLU A 101 4.75 -8.46 -0.48
N LEU A 102 5.17 -7.20 -0.54
CA LEU A 102 4.30 -6.03 -0.74
C LEU A 102 5.07 -5.00 -1.59
N VAL A 103 4.42 -4.48 -2.63
CA VAL A 103 4.98 -3.45 -3.51
C VAL A 103 4.10 -2.21 -3.43
N ILE A 104 4.73 -1.05 -3.29
CA ILE A 104 4.06 0.23 -3.18
C ILE A 104 4.68 1.18 -4.19
N THR A 105 3.87 1.75 -5.08
CA THR A 105 4.25 2.88 -5.94
C THR A 105 3.83 4.15 -5.21
N PRO A 106 4.77 4.96 -4.69
CA PRO A 106 4.42 6.16 -3.93
C PRO A 106 3.91 7.29 -4.84
N ASP A 107 3.48 8.41 -4.24
CA ASP A 107 3.17 9.62 -5.00
C ASP A 107 4.45 10.15 -5.67
N SER A 108 4.46 10.18 -7.00
CA SER A 108 5.58 10.68 -7.83
C SER A 108 6.05 12.11 -7.54
N THR A 109 5.29 12.91 -6.78
CA THR A 109 5.66 14.27 -6.39
C THR A 109 6.55 14.32 -5.14
N ILE A 110 6.76 13.16 -4.52
CA ILE A 110 7.47 12.96 -3.26
C ILE A 110 8.56 11.88 -3.51
N PRO A 111 9.76 12.00 -2.91
CA PRO A 111 10.17 13.01 -1.92
C PRO A 111 10.57 14.37 -2.52
N GLY A 112 10.02 15.44 -1.94
CA GLY A 112 10.16 16.82 -2.40
C GLY A 112 11.46 17.51 -1.95
N ALA A 113 11.57 18.82 -2.24
CA ALA A 113 12.71 19.63 -1.80
C ALA A 113 12.55 20.07 -0.33
N GLY A 114 12.76 19.14 0.62
CA GLY A 114 12.71 19.40 2.07
C GLY A 114 12.14 18.20 2.82
N GLN A 115 12.17 18.24 4.16
CA GLN A 115 11.65 17.14 4.97
C GLN A 115 10.14 17.07 4.82
N ASP A 116 9.66 15.99 4.21
CA ASP A 116 8.23 15.74 4.00
C ASP A 116 7.72 14.51 4.76
N SER A 117 6.45 14.17 4.60
CA SER A 117 5.84 13.02 5.28
C SER A 117 6.46 11.69 4.85
N PHE A 118 6.99 11.59 3.63
CA PHE A 118 7.67 10.39 3.15
C PHE A 118 9.04 10.20 3.81
N ASP A 119 9.80 11.29 3.99
CA ASP A 119 11.04 11.25 4.78
C ASP A 119 10.78 10.66 6.17
N TRP A 120 9.76 11.16 6.85
CA TRP A 120 9.37 10.68 8.17
C TRP A 120 8.86 9.25 8.14
N ALA A 121 8.10 8.86 7.12
CA ALA A 121 7.63 7.50 6.92
C ALA A 121 8.79 6.50 6.81
N ILE A 122 9.78 6.77 5.96
CA ILE A 122 10.96 5.90 5.79
C ILE A 122 11.83 5.91 7.06
N TYR A 123 12.01 7.07 7.70
CA TYR A 123 12.78 7.17 8.94
C TYR A 123 12.14 6.38 10.08
N ASP A 124 10.85 6.60 10.36
CA ASP A 124 10.14 5.96 11.48
C ASP A 124 10.07 4.43 11.28
N LEU A 125 9.80 4.00 10.05
CA LEU A 125 9.79 2.58 9.70
C LEU A 125 11.14 1.93 9.93
N THR A 126 12.23 2.58 9.52
CA THR A 126 13.55 1.93 9.49
C THR A 126 14.44 2.19 10.69
N VAL A 127 14.16 3.23 11.47
CA VAL A 127 14.90 3.58 12.70
C VAL A 127 14.11 3.20 13.95
N ASN A 128 12.79 3.43 13.96
CA ASN A 128 11.94 3.14 15.12
C ASN A 128 11.18 1.80 14.97
N GLY A 129 11.16 1.20 13.77
CA GLY A 129 10.41 -0.03 13.51
C GLY A 129 8.89 0.19 13.59
N SER A 130 8.43 1.41 13.30
CA SER A 130 7.06 1.86 13.48
C SER A 130 6.39 2.18 12.15
N LEU A 131 5.11 1.81 12.02
CA LEU A 131 4.30 2.12 10.84
C LEU A 131 3.57 3.47 10.96
N SER A 132 3.68 4.16 12.10
CA SER A 132 2.86 5.35 12.37
C SER A 132 3.02 6.42 11.28
N SER A 133 4.26 6.88 11.05
CA SER A 133 4.49 7.88 10.00
C SER A 133 4.28 7.34 8.58
N PHE A 134 4.39 6.02 8.40
CA PHE A 134 4.06 5.38 7.14
C PHE A 134 2.56 5.47 6.83
N TYR A 135 1.72 5.26 7.84
CA TYR A 135 0.27 5.40 7.73
C TYR A 135 -0.15 6.88 7.57
N ASP A 136 0.53 7.80 8.27
CA ASP A 136 0.30 9.24 8.10
C ASP A 136 0.60 9.69 6.66
N TYR A 137 1.71 9.22 6.08
CA TYR A 137 2.05 9.48 4.68
C TYR A 137 0.98 8.93 3.73
N LEU A 138 0.59 7.66 3.87
CA LEU A 138 -0.42 7.03 3.01
C LEU A 138 -1.79 7.73 3.14
N GLY A 139 -2.16 8.19 4.33
CA GLY A 139 -3.35 9.00 4.54
C GLY A 139 -3.26 10.40 3.93
N GLU A 140 -2.08 11.03 3.91
CA GLU A 140 -1.89 12.33 3.27
C GLU A 140 -2.03 12.26 1.74
N VAL A 141 -1.44 11.25 1.10
CA VAL A 141 -1.45 11.13 -0.36
C VAL A 141 -2.68 10.39 -0.90
N GLY A 142 -3.40 9.66 -0.04
CA GLY A 142 -4.46 8.72 -0.42
C GLY A 142 -3.89 7.44 -1.06
N THR A 143 -4.70 6.38 -1.12
CA THR A 143 -4.24 5.10 -1.66
C THR A 143 -5.15 4.49 -2.72
N VAL A 144 -4.55 3.68 -3.59
CA VAL A 144 -5.22 2.66 -4.40
C VAL A 144 -4.68 1.32 -3.94
N ILE A 145 -5.53 0.48 -3.36
CA ILE A 145 -5.14 -0.81 -2.79
C ILE A 145 -5.67 -1.90 -3.72
N GLU A 146 -4.76 -2.53 -4.44
CA GLU A 146 -5.05 -3.59 -5.40
C GLU A 146 -4.96 -4.96 -4.72
N ASP A 147 -6.09 -5.67 -4.72
CA ASP A 147 -6.20 -7.01 -4.15
C ASP A 147 -5.49 -8.08 -5.01
N THR A 148 -5.71 -9.33 -4.65
CA THR A 148 -5.35 -10.48 -5.49
C THR A 148 -6.62 -11.16 -6.00
N THR A 149 -6.52 -12.10 -6.93
CA THR A 149 -7.69 -12.88 -7.38
C THR A 149 -8.27 -13.85 -6.33
N ALA A 150 -7.74 -13.85 -5.10
CA ALA A 150 -8.13 -14.72 -4.00
C ALA A 150 -8.53 -13.85 -2.80
N SER A 151 -9.37 -14.36 -1.90
CA SER A 151 -9.83 -13.60 -0.72
C SER A 151 -8.71 -12.90 0.07
N ASN A 152 -8.89 -11.60 0.25
CA ASN A 152 -8.00 -10.68 0.93
C ASN A 152 -8.65 -10.08 2.21
N VAL A 153 -7.80 -9.55 3.09
CA VAL A 153 -8.18 -8.65 4.18
C VAL A 153 -7.46 -7.33 3.96
N LEU A 154 -8.22 -6.32 3.57
CA LEU A 154 -7.73 -4.98 3.23
C LEU A 154 -8.03 -4.00 4.36
N VAL A 155 -7.23 -2.94 4.41
CA VAL A 155 -7.39 -1.83 5.35
C VAL A 155 -6.95 -0.53 4.67
N GLY A 156 -7.81 0.48 4.74
CA GLY A 156 -7.49 1.84 4.29
C GLY A 156 -6.74 2.65 5.35
N PHE A 157 -6.40 3.88 5.01
CA PHE A 157 -5.71 4.86 5.84
C PHE A 157 -6.65 6.05 6.11
N SER A 158 -6.17 7.11 6.75
CA SER A 158 -7.04 8.25 7.13
C SER A 158 -7.49 9.14 5.96
N GLY A 159 -6.94 8.90 4.76
CA GLY A 159 -7.17 9.67 3.54
C GLY A 159 -8.20 9.02 2.61
N ALA A 160 -8.24 9.49 1.37
CA ALA A 160 -9.08 8.88 0.34
C ALA A 160 -8.43 7.59 -0.18
N ASP A 161 -9.13 6.46 0.02
CA ASP A 161 -8.67 5.16 -0.44
C ASP A 161 -9.60 4.58 -1.53
N THR A 162 -9.00 3.93 -2.51
CA THR A 162 -9.70 3.12 -3.51
C THR A 162 -9.34 1.66 -3.29
N PHE A 163 -10.31 0.83 -2.95
CA PHE A 163 -10.12 -0.62 -2.84
C PHE A 163 -10.49 -1.26 -4.17
N VAL A 164 -9.53 -1.90 -4.85
CA VAL A 164 -9.72 -2.52 -6.16
C VAL A 164 -9.89 -4.02 -6.00
N PHE A 165 -11.04 -4.54 -6.45
CA PHE A 165 -11.42 -5.93 -6.25
C PHE A 165 -11.37 -6.74 -7.55
N SER A 166 -10.37 -7.60 -7.70
CA SER A 166 -10.14 -8.43 -8.88
C SER A 166 -10.69 -9.85 -8.75
N GLY A 167 -11.00 -10.31 -7.53
CA GLY A 167 -11.76 -11.54 -7.32
C GLY A 167 -11.67 -12.11 -5.91
N GLY A 168 -12.46 -13.16 -5.63
CA GLY A 168 -12.55 -13.73 -4.29
C GLY A 168 -13.52 -12.97 -3.39
N VAL A 169 -13.66 -13.46 -2.16
CA VAL A 169 -14.53 -12.83 -1.15
C VAL A 169 -13.67 -12.11 -0.14
N ASP A 170 -13.66 -10.79 -0.23
CA ASP A 170 -12.75 -9.91 0.49
C ASP A 170 -13.39 -9.32 1.74
N THR A 171 -12.52 -8.95 2.67
CA THR A 171 -12.90 -8.23 3.87
C THR A 171 -12.17 -6.90 3.89
N VAL A 172 -12.90 -5.80 3.94
CA VAL A 172 -12.33 -4.48 4.25
C VAL A 172 -12.64 -4.16 5.69
N LYS A 173 -11.60 -3.90 6.48
CA LYS A 173 -11.79 -3.44 7.86
C LYS A 173 -12.13 -1.95 7.85
N ALA A 174 -13.12 -1.54 8.63
CA ALA A 174 -13.28 -0.15 9.01
C ALA A 174 -12.69 0.08 10.42
N GLY A 175 -11.94 1.15 10.56
CA GLY A 175 -11.58 1.72 11.86
C GLY A 175 -12.57 2.82 12.25
N PRO A 176 -12.36 3.47 13.41
CA PRO A 176 -13.06 4.70 13.74
C PRO A 176 -12.93 5.75 12.63
N ALA A 177 -13.99 6.53 12.38
CA ALA A 177 -14.00 7.57 11.33
C ALA A 177 -12.75 8.47 11.40
N GLY A 178 -12.06 8.63 10.26
CA GLY A 178 -10.86 9.46 10.10
C GLY A 178 -9.58 8.88 10.71
N THR A 179 -9.48 7.56 10.89
CA THR A 179 -8.26 6.92 11.42
C THR A 179 -7.63 5.93 10.42
N TYR A 180 -8.29 4.82 10.15
CA TYR A 180 -7.89 3.78 9.20
C TYR A 180 -9.13 2.97 8.82
N GLY A 181 -9.05 2.22 7.73
CA GLY A 181 -10.16 1.42 7.21
C GLY A 181 -11.21 2.23 6.44
N TYR A 182 -12.22 1.52 5.92
CA TYR A 182 -13.25 2.10 5.04
C TYR A 182 -14.03 3.25 5.67
N GLN A 183 -14.18 4.34 4.91
CA GLN A 183 -14.87 5.57 5.27
C GLN A 183 -15.86 5.97 4.17
N ASP A 184 -17.14 5.83 4.49
CA ASP A 184 -18.24 6.29 3.64
C ASP A 184 -18.09 7.75 3.20
N GLY A 185 -18.32 8.01 1.90
CA GLY A 185 -18.18 9.33 1.27
C GLY A 185 -16.75 9.84 1.06
N THR A 186 -15.73 9.09 1.49
CA THR A 186 -14.31 9.39 1.28
C THR A 186 -13.64 8.31 0.43
N ASP A 187 -13.90 7.05 0.77
CA ASP A 187 -13.32 5.88 0.10
C ASP A 187 -14.21 5.37 -1.01
N THR A 188 -13.63 4.57 -1.90
CA THR A 188 -14.36 3.95 -3.02
C THR A 188 -14.02 2.48 -3.17
N LEU A 189 -15.02 1.72 -3.62
CA LEU A 189 -14.96 0.30 -3.91
C LEU A 189 -14.99 0.10 -5.43
N ASP A 190 -13.86 -0.26 -6.02
CA ASP A 190 -13.78 -0.55 -7.44
C ASP A 190 -14.12 -2.02 -7.71
N VAL A 191 -15.35 -2.22 -8.18
CA VAL A 191 -15.92 -3.51 -8.57
C VAL A 191 -15.92 -3.71 -10.09
N SER A 192 -15.21 -2.87 -10.83
CA SER A 192 -15.20 -2.88 -12.30
C SER A 192 -14.68 -4.20 -12.87
N ALA A 193 -13.72 -4.84 -12.21
CA ALA A 193 -13.16 -6.12 -12.65
C ALA A 193 -14.16 -7.29 -12.55
N TRP A 194 -15.25 -7.15 -11.79
CA TRP A 194 -16.34 -8.13 -11.74
C TRP A 194 -17.23 -8.09 -13.00
N GLY A 195 -17.00 -7.10 -13.87
CA GLY A 195 -17.87 -6.81 -15.02
C GLY A 195 -19.15 -6.06 -14.65
N ALA A 196 -19.27 -5.58 -13.41
CA ALA A 196 -20.38 -4.76 -12.97
C ALA A 196 -20.31 -3.38 -13.65
N SER A 197 -21.37 -2.99 -14.35
CA SER A 197 -21.49 -1.74 -15.10
C SER A 197 -22.37 -0.69 -14.42
N SER A 198 -23.14 -1.12 -13.40
CA SER A 198 -24.00 -0.27 -12.59
C SER A 198 -24.39 -0.96 -11.27
N VAL A 199 -25.11 -0.24 -10.42
CA VAL A 199 -25.68 -0.78 -9.16
C VAL A 199 -26.65 -1.94 -9.38
N ASP A 200 -27.23 -2.09 -10.58
CA ASP A 200 -28.12 -3.22 -10.89
C ASP A 200 -27.34 -4.55 -11.01
N ASP A 201 -26.02 -4.50 -11.19
CA ASP A 201 -25.14 -5.67 -11.33
C ASP A 201 -24.59 -6.16 -9.97
N ILE A 202 -24.88 -5.43 -8.89
CA ILE A 202 -24.47 -5.77 -7.52
C ILE A 202 -25.68 -5.77 -6.59
N TYR A 203 -25.52 -6.42 -5.44
CA TYR A 203 -26.45 -6.28 -4.32
C TYR A 203 -25.67 -5.94 -3.06
N TRP A 204 -26.32 -5.27 -2.11
CA TRP A 204 -25.78 -5.11 -0.77
C TRP A 204 -26.83 -5.22 0.33
N TYR A 205 -26.43 -5.74 1.48
CA TYR A 205 -27.28 -5.91 2.65
C TYR A 205 -26.43 -5.97 3.93
N ASP A 206 -27.07 -5.87 5.10
CA ASP A 206 -26.41 -6.09 6.40
C ASP A 206 -26.43 -7.57 6.79
N ASP A 207 -25.27 -8.12 7.11
CA ASP A 207 -25.17 -9.46 7.70
C ASP A 207 -25.73 -9.52 9.14
N THR A 208 -25.55 -10.65 9.81
CA THR A 208 -26.06 -10.84 11.18
C THR A 208 -25.38 -9.96 12.23
N ASP A 209 -24.17 -9.48 11.94
CA ASP A 209 -23.40 -8.59 12.81
C ASP A 209 -23.61 -7.11 12.46
N GLY A 210 -24.43 -6.84 11.43
CA GLY A 210 -24.74 -5.49 10.95
C GLY A 210 -23.68 -4.92 10.00
N TYR A 211 -22.83 -5.78 9.42
CA TYR A 211 -21.80 -5.39 8.46
C TYR A 211 -22.32 -5.44 7.04
N ALA A 212 -21.96 -4.45 6.24
CA ALA A 212 -22.33 -4.38 4.84
C ALA A 212 -21.64 -5.50 4.06
N VAL A 213 -22.45 -6.32 3.39
CA VAL A 213 -22.01 -7.33 2.44
C VAL A 213 -22.41 -6.85 1.05
N ILE A 214 -21.44 -6.78 0.15
CA ILE A 214 -21.63 -6.45 -1.27
C ILE A 214 -21.28 -7.70 -2.08
N GLY A 215 -22.09 -8.03 -3.09
CA GLY A 215 -21.80 -9.16 -3.97
C GLY A 215 -22.23 -8.90 -5.41
N SER A 216 -21.63 -9.62 -6.34
CA SER A 216 -22.04 -9.62 -7.74
C SER A 216 -23.34 -10.42 -7.91
N VAL A 217 -24.28 -9.87 -8.69
CA VAL A 217 -25.53 -10.56 -9.05
C VAL A 217 -25.27 -11.78 -9.95
N THR A 218 -24.14 -11.78 -10.69
CA THR A 218 -23.85 -12.78 -11.72
C THR A 218 -22.70 -13.72 -11.36
N ASP A 219 -21.88 -13.36 -10.36
CA ASP A 219 -20.75 -14.16 -9.90
C ASP A 219 -20.71 -14.27 -8.38
N ALA A 220 -21.11 -15.44 -7.86
CA ALA A 220 -21.11 -15.70 -6.41
C ALA A 220 -19.71 -15.99 -5.84
N SER A 221 -18.65 -16.03 -6.67
CA SER A 221 -17.27 -16.22 -6.21
C SER A 221 -16.59 -14.92 -5.80
N VAL A 222 -17.21 -13.77 -6.11
CA VAL A 222 -16.73 -12.44 -5.73
C VAL A 222 -17.65 -11.77 -4.72
N GLY A 223 -17.07 -11.01 -3.78
CA GLY A 223 -17.85 -10.25 -2.82
C GLY A 223 -16.98 -9.50 -1.81
N ILE A 224 -17.58 -8.56 -1.10
CA ILE A 224 -16.90 -7.70 -0.13
C ILE A 224 -17.71 -7.72 1.17
N THR A 225 -17.03 -7.82 2.31
CA THR A 225 -17.59 -7.51 3.62
C THR A 225 -16.89 -6.29 4.21
N LEU A 226 -17.65 -5.23 4.50
CA LEU A 226 -17.15 -4.03 5.17
C LEU A 226 -17.38 -4.15 6.68
N VAL A 227 -16.36 -4.59 7.40
CA VAL A 227 -16.46 -4.82 8.85
C VAL A 227 -16.60 -3.49 9.57
N GLY A 228 -17.70 -3.30 10.30
CA GLY A 228 -18.00 -2.09 11.07
C GLY A 228 -18.80 -1.02 10.32
N VAL A 229 -19.20 -1.29 9.08
CA VAL A 229 -19.99 -0.37 8.23
C VAL A 229 -21.35 -1.00 7.97
N SER A 230 -22.43 -0.23 8.11
CA SER A 230 -23.78 -0.69 7.70
C SER A 230 -24.03 -0.36 6.24
N SER A 231 -24.64 -1.28 5.51
CA SER A 231 -25.08 -1.10 4.12
C SER A 231 -26.07 0.06 3.93
N SER A 232 -26.67 0.57 5.00
CA SER A 232 -27.58 1.72 4.95
C SER A 232 -26.89 3.05 4.63
N VAL A 233 -25.56 3.13 4.79
CA VAL A 233 -24.80 4.32 4.40
C VAL A 233 -24.33 4.26 2.94
N LEU A 234 -24.27 3.07 2.35
CA LEU A 234 -23.78 2.88 1.00
C LEU A 234 -24.74 3.44 -0.04
N ASP A 235 -24.18 4.13 -1.04
CA ASP A 235 -24.86 4.60 -2.22
C ASP A 235 -24.01 4.42 -3.49
N VAL A 236 -24.52 4.87 -4.63
CA VAL A 236 -23.85 4.69 -5.93
C VAL A 236 -22.48 5.38 -6.01
N SER A 237 -22.24 6.42 -5.21
CA SER A 237 -20.99 7.17 -5.22
C SER A 237 -19.83 6.43 -4.54
N ASP A 238 -20.12 5.43 -3.73
CA ASP A 238 -19.10 4.55 -3.13
C ASP A 238 -18.47 3.59 -4.13
N PHE A 239 -19.02 3.44 -5.35
CA PHE A 239 -18.61 2.39 -6.29
C PHE A 239 -18.01 2.94 -7.58
N ILE A 240 -16.95 2.28 -8.02
CA ILE A 240 -16.42 2.41 -9.39
C ILE A 240 -16.86 1.18 -10.18
N PHE A 241 -17.48 1.43 -11.35
CA PHE A 241 -18.01 0.40 -12.24
C PHE A 241 -17.23 0.33 -13.54
N ALA A 242 -17.30 -0.83 -14.20
CA ALA A 242 -16.76 -1.00 -15.54
C ALA A 242 -17.44 -0.03 -16.53
N PRO A 243 -16.71 0.46 -17.54
CA PRO A 243 -17.31 1.28 -18.58
C PRO A 243 -18.41 0.47 -19.29
N ALA A 244 -19.57 1.10 -19.51
CA ALA A 244 -20.65 0.48 -20.25
C ALA A 244 -20.14 -0.01 -21.62
N LEU A 245 -20.36 -1.29 -21.93
CA LEU A 245 -20.05 -1.82 -23.24
C LEU A 245 -20.81 -0.99 -24.28
N ALA A 246 -20.09 -0.36 -25.21
CA ALA A 246 -20.71 0.37 -26.30
C ALA A 246 -21.62 -0.59 -27.08
N ALA A 247 -22.92 -0.30 -27.08
CA ALA A 247 -23.95 -1.08 -27.75
C ALA A 247 -23.82 -1.02 -29.29
#